data_AF-A0A7V0NRB9-F1
#
_entry.id   AF-A0A7V0NRB9-F1
#
_cell.length_a   1.000
_cell.length_b   1.000
_cell.length_c   1.000
_cell.angle_alpha   90.00
_cell.angle_beta   90.00
_cell.angle_gamma   90.00
#
_symmetry.space_group_name_H-M   'P 1'
#
loop_
_entity.id
_entity.type
_entity.pdbx_description
1 polymer ?
#
loop_
_entity_poly.entity_id
_entity_poly.type
_entity_poly.pdbx_seq_one_letter_code
_entity_poly.pdbx_strand_id
1 'polypeptide(L)'
;MRNFIKNISLALCSFVVVLVIIEITLKLIGWGQIVGFLPNEEWGYLMKPSQTASSYGHPVNINGLGLRGPEIDQKKREGVLRILFVGDSITYGGVKIKEEKLFCRIVEYLLNNNDDLRAESINVSAPGWSPQN
;
A
#
# COMPACT_ATOMS: atom_id res chain seq x y z
N MET A 1 43.04 28.28 -16.35
CA MET A 1 42.80 27.06 -15.54
C MET A 1 42.04 27.30 -14.24
N ARG A 2 42.44 28.24 -13.36
CA ARG A 2 41.77 28.47 -12.05
C ARG A 2 40.25 28.74 -12.13
N ASN A 3 39.81 29.58 -13.07
CA ASN A 3 38.38 29.89 -13.22
C ASN A 3 37.58 28.70 -13.80
N PHE A 4 38.23 27.89 -14.65
CA PHE A 4 37.62 26.69 -15.22
C PHE A 4 37.33 25.63 -14.14
N ILE A 5 38.29 25.39 -13.25
CA ILE A 5 38.12 24.46 -12.12
C ILE A 5 37.03 24.96 -11.16
N LYS A 6 36.98 26.27 -10.88
CA LYS A 6 35.92 26.88 -10.05
C LYS A 6 34.54 26.66 -10.65
N ASN A 7 34.37 26.89 -11.94
CA ASN A 7 33.09 26.72 -12.62
C ASN A 7 32.63 25.25 -12.63
N ILE A 8 33.54 24.30 -12.86
CA ILE A 8 33.22 22.87 -12.78
C ILE A 8 32.83 22.47 -11.36
N SER A 9 33.58 22.94 -10.37
CA SER A 9 33.28 22.65 -8.95
C SER A 9 31.90 23.18 -8.57
N LEU A 10 31.58 24.42 -8.98
CA LEU A 10 30.27 25.00 -8.75
C LEU A 10 29.15 24.20 -9.43
N ALA A 11 29.34 23.79 -10.68
CA ALA A 11 28.36 22.98 -11.41
C ALA A 11 28.12 21.62 -10.74
N LEU A 12 29.17 20.94 -10.29
CA LEU A 12 29.07 19.67 -9.56
C LEU A 12 28.36 19.86 -8.22
N CYS A 13 28.72 20.88 -7.45
CA CYS A 13 28.05 21.19 -6.19
C CYS A 13 26.56 21.47 -6.41
N SER A 14 26.21 22.29 -7.40
CA SER A 14 24.81 22.58 -7.74
C SER A 14 24.05 21.31 -8.15
N PHE A 15 24.67 20.43 -8.93
CA PHE A 15 24.07 19.16 -9.33
C PHE A 15 23.78 18.26 -8.12
N VAL A 16 24.74 18.13 -7.20
CA VAL A 16 24.56 17.36 -5.95
C VAL A 16 23.44 17.95 -5.10
N VAL A 17 23.38 19.28 -4.95
CA VAL A 17 22.31 19.96 -4.20
C VAL A 17 20.94 19.64 -4.78
N VAL A 18 20.79 19.66 -6.11
CA VAL A 18 19.54 19.30 -6.78
C VAL A 18 19.14 17.86 -6.49
N LEU A 19 20.09 16.91 -6.58
CA LEU A 19 19.82 15.50 -6.25
C LEU A 19 19.38 15.31 -4.79
N VAL A 20 20.01 16.02 -3.85
CA VAL A 20 19.64 15.99 -2.43
C VAL A 20 18.22 16.53 -2.23
N ILE A 21 17.87 17.64 -2.88
CA ILE A 21 16.51 18.20 -2.81
C ILE A 21 15.48 17.22 -3.38
N ILE A 22 15.76 16.59 -4.52
CA ILE A 22 14.89 15.57 -5.12
C ILE A 22 14.69 14.40 -4.16
N GLU A 23 15.76 13.83 -3.62
CA GLU A 23 15.71 12.69 -2.69
C GLU A 23 14.91 13.01 -1.42
N ILE A 24 15.13 14.18 -0.82
CA ILE A 24 14.37 14.62 0.36
C ILE A 24 12.89 14.77 0.00
N THR A 25 12.58 15.38 -1.15
CA THR A 25 11.20 15.56 -1.60
C THR A 25 10.49 14.22 -1.81
N LEU A 26 11.15 13.28 -2.49
CA LEU A 26 10.64 11.92 -2.71
C LEU A 26 10.38 11.18 -1.39
N LYS A 27 11.30 11.28 -0.43
CA LYS A 27 11.14 10.69 0.90
C LYS A 27 9.97 11.29 1.68
N LEU A 28 9.80 12.61 1.63
CA LEU A 28 8.72 13.31 2.34
C LEU A 28 7.33 12.94 1.80
N ILE A 29 7.21 12.72 0.49
CA ILE A 29 5.95 12.25 -0.12
C ILE A 29 5.80 10.71 -0.07
N GLY A 30 6.75 10.01 0.57
CA GLY A 30 6.77 8.57 0.73
C GLY A 30 6.99 7.78 -0.56
N TRP A 31 7.47 8.43 -1.64
CA TRP A 31 7.64 7.79 -2.95
C TRP A 31 8.71 6.71 -2.93
N GLY A 32 8.48 5.63 -3.68
CA GLY A 32 9.45 4.54 -3.83
C GLY A 32 9.51 3.58 -2.64
N GLN A 33 8.63 3.72 -1.65
CA GLN A 33 8.47 2.74 -0.59
C GLN A 33 7.82 1.47 -1.15
N ILE A 34 8.37 0.31 -0.78
CA ILE A 34 7.88 -1.00 -1.19
C ILE A 34 7.22 -1.68 0.01
N VAL A 35 6.09 -2.34 -0.23
CA VAL A 35 5.41 -3.16 0.79
C VAL A 35 6.33 -4.30 1.20
N GLY A 36 6.60 -4.41 2.50
CA GLY A 36 7.41 -5.49 3.07
C GLY A 36 6.61 -6.79 3.19
N PHE A 37 7.31 -7.92 3.07
CA PHE A 37 6.75 -9.27 3.21
C PHE A 37 7.56 -10.07 4.24
N LEU A 38 6.91 -11.03 4.88
CA LEU A 38 7.50 -11.98 5.81
C LEU A 38 7.30 -13.40 5.27
N PRO A 39 8.30 -14.30 5.39
CA PRO A 39 8.12 -15.70 5.03
C PRO A 39 7.06 -16.35 5.94
N ASN A 40 6.31 -17.29 5.39
CA ASN A 40 5.33 -18.08 6.13
C ASN A 40 5.34 -19.53 5.62
N GLU A 41 5.33 -20.51 6.52
CA GLU A 41 5.45 -21.93 6.14
C GLU A 41 4.20 -22.48 5.46
N GLU A 42 3.02 -21.98 5.80
CA GLU A 42 1.74 -22.43 5.25
C GLU A 42 1.45 -21.71 3.92
N TRP A 43 1.56 -20.37 3.91
CA TRP A 43 1.10 -19.52 2.81
C TRP A 43 2.25 -19.05 1.88
N GLY A 44 3.48 -19.51 2.15
CA GLY A 44 4.72 -19.05 1.50
C GLY A 44 5.20 -17.69 2.00
N TYR A 45 4.33 -16.68 1.98
CA TYR A 45 4.61 -15.34 2.50
C TYR A 45 3.34 -14.60 2.90
N LEU A 46 3.49 -13.67 3.84
CA LEU A 46 2.46 -12.72 4.25
C LEU A 46 2.98 -11.29 4.12
N MET A 47 2.08 -10.32 3.98
CA MET A 47 2.47 -8.92 4.08
C MET A 47 2.89 -8.62 5.51
N LYS A 48 3.97 -7.85 5.69
CA LYS A 48 4.41 -7.42 7.02
C LYS A 48 3.27 -6.61 7.68
N PRO A 49 2.81 -6.96 8.89
CA PRO A 49 1.71 -6.24 9.54
C PRO A 49 2.08 -4.79 9.89
N SER A 50 1.04 -3.96 10.08
CA SER A 50 1.13 -2.59 10.58
C SER A 50 2.15 -1.72 9.82
N GLN A 51 2.03 -1.69 8.50
CA GLN A 51 2.88 -0.87 7.63
C GLN A 51 2.05 -0.02 6.68
N THR A 52 2.63 1.11 6.32
CA THR A 52 2.17 1.94 5.21
C THR A 52 3.33 2.11 4.24
N ALA A 53 3.08 1.86 2.96
CA ALA A 53 4.07 2.06 1.89
C ALA A 53 3.42 2.76 0.70
N SER A 54 4.15 3.65 0.02
CA SER A 54 3.67 4.41 -1.14
C SER A 54 4.64 4.31 -2.33
N SER A 55 4.42 3.35 -3.23
CA SER A 55 5.31 3.22 -4.40
C SER A 55 5.04 4.28 -5.47
N TYR A 56 3.80 4.78 -5.58
CA TYR A 56 3.35 5.69 -6.65
C TYR A 56 2.61 6.93 -6.12
N GLY A 57 2.96 7.39 -4.92
CA GLY A 57 2.32 8.57 -4.30
C GLY A 57 0.92 8.28 -3.72
N HIS A 58 0.54 7.01 -3.61
CA HIS A 58 -0.67 6.57 -2.94
C HIS A 58 -0.31 5.57 -1.85
N PRO A 59 -0.74 5.79 -0.61
CA PRO A 59 -0.44 4.88 0.49
C PRO A 59 -1.20 3.56 0.30
N VAL A 60 -0.48 2.47 0.47
CA VAL A 60 -1.01 1.13 0.68
C VAL A 60 -0.86 0.83 2.17
N ASN A 61 -1.99 0.63 2.84
CA ASN A 61 -2.03 0.32 4.25
C ASN A 61 -2.21 -1.17 4.44
N ILE A 62 -1.34 -1.76 5.24
CA ILE A 62 -1.45 -3.13 5.71
C ILE A 62 -1.72 -3.07 7.21
N ASN A 63 -2.86 -3.63 7.61
CA ASN A 63 -3.33 -3.59 8.98
C ASN A 63 -2.56 -4.55 9.91
N GLY A 64 -2.93 -4.59 11.19
CA GLY A 64 -2.32 -5.46 12.20
C GLY A 64 -2.45 -6.95 11.93
N LEU A 65 -3.35 -7.36 11.03
CA LEU A 65 -3.53 -8.75 10.60
C LEU A 65 -2.71 -9.10 9.34
N GLY A 66 -1.93 -8.16 8.81
CA GLY A 66 -1.18 -8.38 7.57
C GLY A 66 -2.07 -8.37 6.32
N LEU A 67 -3.24 -7.73 6.38
CA LEU A 67 -4.18 -7.60 5.26
C LEU A 67 -4.18 -6.16 4.74
N ARG A 68 -4.39 -5.99 3.44
CA ARG A 68 -4.56 -4.65 2.85
C ARG A 68 -5.89 -4.06 3.27
N GLY A 69 -5.89 -2.87 3.86
CA GLY A 69 -7.10 -2.19 4.26
C GLY A 69 -7.01 -1.54 5.65
N PRO A 70 -8.16 -1.09 6.17
CA PRO A 70 -8.26 -0.59 7.54
C PRO A 70 -8.05 -1.73 8.56
N GLU A 71 -7.88 -1.34 9.83
CA GLU A 71 -7.93 -2.28 10.94
C GLU A 71 -9.31 -2.95 11.04
N ILE A 72 -9.30 -4.23 11.41
CA ILE A 72 -10.50 -5.07 11.46
C ILE A 72 -10.56 -5.79 12.81
N ASP A 73 -11.74 -5.76 13.43
CA ASP A 73 -12.03 -6.58 14.61
C ASP A 73 -12.10 -8.06 14.22
N GLN A 74 -11.26 -8.90 14.82
CA GLN A 74 -11.29 -10.35 14.58
C GLN A 74 -12.69 -10.92 14.87
N LYS A 75 -13.33 -10.49 15.96
CA LYS A 75 -14.72 -10.83 16.24
C LYS A 75 -15.65 -10.02 15.33
N LYS A 76 -16.50 -10.72 14.59
CA LYS A 76 -17.53 -10.10 13.76
C LYS A 76 -18.51 -9.32 14.64
N ARG A 77 -18.70 -8.03 14.32
CA ARG A 77 -19.67 -7.16 14.99
C ARG A 77 -21.10 -7.64 14.71
N GLU A 78 -21.96 -7.56 15.72
CA GLU A 78 -23.37 -7.92 15.57
C GLU A 78 -24.07 -6.99 14.57
N GLY A 79 -24.99 -7.54 13.77
CA GLY A 79 -25.73 -6.78 12.75
C GLY A 79 -24.89 -6.34 11.54
N VAL A 80 -23.61 -6.71 11.46
CA VAL A 80 -22.74 -6.39 10.30
C VAL A 80 -22.71 -7.56 9.32
N LEU A 81 -22.89 -7.29 8.04
CA LEU A 81 -22.59 -8.21 6.95
C LEU A 81 -21.09 -8.13 6.63
N ARG A 82 -20.33 -9.15 7.05
CA ARG A 82 -18.89 -9.25 6.77
C ARG A 82 -18.67 -10.09 5.51
N ILE A 83 -17.99 -9.52 4.53
CA ILE A 83 -17.73 -10.13 3.22
C ILE A 83 -16.23 -10.29 3.04
N LEU A 84 -15.78 -11.53 2.84
CA LEU A 84 -14.38 -11.84 2.57
C LEU A 84 -14.15 -11.90 1.07
N PHE A 85 -13.19 -11.11 0.60
CA PHE A 85 -12.69 -11.15 -0.77
C PHE A 85 -11.35 -11.88 -0.75
N VAL A 86 -11.37 -13.14 -1.19
CA VAL A 86 -10.17 -13.98 -1.29
C VAL A 86 -9.62 -13.90 -2.70
N GLY A 87 -8.31 -13.73 -2.87
CA GLY A 87 -7.71 -13.77 -4.20
C GLY A 87 -6.25 -13.38 -4.23
N ASP A 88 -5.85 -12.84 -5.38
CA ASP A 88 -4.45 -12.57 -5.72
C ASP A 88 -4.18 -11.07 -5.91
N SER A 89 -3.21 -10.73 -6.76
CA SER A 89 -2.89 -9.38 -7.20
C SER A 89 -4.08 -8.52 -7.66
N ILE A 90 -5.13 -9.11 -8.24
CA ILE A 90 -6.32 -8.42 -8.72
C ILE A 90 -7.20 -7.98 -7.55
N THR A 91 -7.46 -8.88 -6.60
CA THR A 91 -8.17 -8.55 -5.35
C THR A 91 -7.33 -7.59 -4.49
N TYR A 92 -6.02 -7.78 -4.47
CA TYR A 92 -5.10 -6.89 -3.78
C TYR A 92 -5.13 -5.48 -4.39
N GLY A 93 -5.25 -5.35 -5.71
CA GLY A 93 -5.31 -4.08 -6.45
C GLY A 93 -3.97 -3.40 -6.71
N GLY A 94 -2.86 -4.12 -6.51
CA GLY A 94 -1.50 -3.61 -6.71
C GLY A 94 -1.17 -2.35 -5.90
N VAL A 95 -0.10 -1.63 -6.24
CA VAL A 95 0.33 -0.43 -5.49
C VAL A 95 -0.09 0.90 -6.15
N LYS A 96 -0.83 0.83 -7.27
CA LYS A 96 -1.27 2.01 -8.04
C LYS A 96 -2.72 2.40 -7.76
N ILE A 97 -3.56 1.45 -7.37
CA ILE A 97 -4.97 1.71 -7.09
C ILE A 97 -5.09 2.17 -5.64
N LYS A 98 -5.76 3.31 -5.44
CA LYS A 98 -6.09 3.79 -4.09
C LYS A 98 -7.07 2.85 -3.40
N GLU A 99 -7.02 2.81 -2.08
CA GLU A 99 -7.84 1.88 -1.28
C GLU A 99 -9.34 2.02 -1.59
N GLU A 100 -9.87 3.24 -1.62
CA GLU A 100 -11.26 3.53 -1.91
C GLU A 100 -11.71 3.15 -3.35
N LYS A 101 -10.75 2.83 -4.23
CA LYS A 101 -10.99 2.39 -5.60
C LYS A 101 -10.84 0.88 -5.79
N LEU A 102 -10.46 0.14 -4.75
CA LEU A 102 -10.49 -1.31 -4.78
C LEU A 102 -11.94 -1.79 -4.90
N PHE A 103 -12.18 -2.82 -5.72
CA PHE A 103 -13.55 -3.29 -5.93
C PHE A 103 -14.19 -3.80 -4.63
N CYS A 104 -13.42 -4.40 -3.71
CA CYS A 104 -13.93 -4.82 -2.41
C CYS A 104 -14.47 -3.64 -1.58
N ARG A 105 -13.75 -2.50 -1.60
CA ARG A 105 -14.16 -1.25 -0.93
C ARG A 105 -15.35 -0.59 -1.64
N ILE A 106 -15.40 -0.67 -2.97
CA ILE A 106 -16.55 -0.21 -3.75
C ILE A 106 -17.81 -1.02 -3.39
N VAL A 107 -17.71 -2.35 -3.29
CA VAL A 107 -18.84 -3.20 -2.87
C VAL A 107 -19.30 -2.84 -1.46
N GLU A 108 -18.38 -2.67 -0.50
CA GLU A 108 -18.73 -2.20 0.85
C GLU A 108 -19.46 -0.86 0.81
N TYR A 109 -18.95 0.11 0.05
CA TYR A 109 -19.57 1.43 -0.11
C TYR A 109 -20.99 1.33 -0.69
N LEU A 110 -21.18 0.54 -1.75
CA LEU A 110 -22.48 0.36 -2.39
C LEU A 110 -23.49 -0.32 -1.46
N LEU A 111 -23.06 -1.31 -0.66
CA LEU A 111 -23.93 -1.99 0.30
C LEU A 111 -24.29 -1.10 1.50
N ASN A 112 -23.36 -0.28 1.98
CA ASN A 112 -23.62 0.66 3.08
C ASN A 112 -24.45 1.88 2.66
N ASN A 113 -24.60 2.14 1.35
CA ASN A 113 -25.56 3.14 0.85
C ASN A 113 -27.01 2.64 0.88
N ASN A 114 -27.26 1.40 1.31
CA ASN A 114 -28.58 0.89 1.59
C ASN A 114 -28.84 1.00 3.11
N ASP A 115 -29.88 1.73 3.51
CA ASP A 115 -30.14 2.09 4.92
C ASP A 115 -30.28 0.88 5.86
N ASP A 116 -30.63 -0.29 5.33
CA ASP A 116 -30.86 -1.51 6.12
C ASP A 116 -29.60 -2.37 6.32
N LEU A 117 -28.47 -2.00 5.71
CA LEU A 117 -27.27 -2.83 5.70
C LEU A 117 -26.05 -2.11 6.25
N ARG A 118 -25.30 -2.84 7.09
CA ARG A 118 -23.96 -2.46 7.52
C ARG A 118 -22.97 -3.49 6.99
N ALA A 119 -22.27 -3.16 5.92
CA ALA A 119 -21.30 -4.04 5.29
C ALA A 119 -19.87 -3.72 5.74
N GLU A 120 -19.06 -4.77 5.87
CA GLU A 120 -17.61 -4.70 6.09
C GLU A 120 -16.93 -5.65 5.11
N SER A 121 -16.05 -5.11 4.26
CA SER A 121 -15.23 -5.86 3.32
C SER A 121 -13.86 -6.15 3.91
N ILE A 122 -13.43 -7.41 3.79
CA ILE A 122 -12.10 -7.87 4.18
C ILE A 122 -11.37 -8.35 2.94
N ASN A 123 -10.20 -7.78 2.67
CA ASN A 123 -9.36 -8.15 1.56
C ASN A 123 -8.32 -9.21 1.99
N VAL A 124 -8.60 -10.47 1.72
CA VAL A 124 -7.71 -11.61 2.00
C VAL A 124 -6.98 -11.98 0.71
N SER A 125 -5.98 -11.18 0.34
CA SER A 125 -5.21 -11.40 -0.87
C SER A 125 -3.78 -10.91 -0.75
N ALA A 126 -2.92 -11.41 -1.62
CA ALA A 126 -1.58 -10.86 -1.82
C ALA A 126 -1.14 -10.96 -3.29
N PRO A 127 -0.16 -10.15 -3.72
CA PRO A 127 0.35 -10.17 -5.09
C PRO A 127 0.96 -11.52 -5.44
N GLY A 128 0.36 -12.27 -6.37
CA GLY A 128 0.90 -13.55 -6.83
C GLY A 128 0.46 -14.78 -6.03
N TRP A 129 -0.44 -14.64 -5.05
CA TRP A 129 -1.10 -15.79 -4.44
C TRP A 129 -1.90 -16.59 -5.48
N SER A 130 -1.98 -17.90 -5.25
CA SER A 130 -2.79 -18.84 -6.01
C SER A 130 -3.44 -19.84 -5.03
N PRO A 131 -4.32 -20.75 -5.48
CA PRO A 131 -4.97 -21.71 -4.57
C PRO A 131 -4.04 -22.66 -3.82
N GLN A 132 -2.74 -22.68 -4.14
CA GLN A 132 -1.72 -23.49 -3.46
C GLN A 132 -1.11 -22.76 -2.26
N ASN A 133 -1.33 -21.45 -2.16
CA ASN A 133 -0.92 -20.64 -1.03
C ASN A 133 -2.00 -20.66 0.03
#